data_AF-A0A2W4JV93-F1
#
_entry.id   AF-A0A2W4JV93-F1
#
_cell.length_a   1.000
_cell.length_b   1.000
_cell.length_c   1.000
_cell.angle_alpha   90.00
_cell.angle_beta   90.00
_cell.angle_gamma   90.00
#
_symmetry.space_group_name_H-M   'P 1'
#
loop_
_entity.id
_entity.type
_entity.pdbx_description
1 polymer ?
#
loop_
_entity_poly.entity_id
_entity_poly.type
_entity_poly.pdbx_seq_one_letter_code
_entity_poly.pdbx_strand_id
1 'polypeptide(L)'
;MDVIALNRGGFLNSVAVSGTALTEKHLTLIKRLTKKVYICFDGDSAGEKATKLSLEKMKNEGFEVKIISLPVGKDPDEIISAGKDFGEYIKNALTPIGYFIKKSKFNTDSLEDKKLLLEEALELIKSYSDNVEKDFYLQEVAKLLAIKESIIYDRFNKIRFKYKKSEEEEILKSKNNITSSEMILAYCLLSPENLDFFKKNIIFEEYLPKDLKEIFENGIEKINSFPLEKKEKIKGISLKIEDSESTKNSFNKQEDLQKMIFGLNREIFLKNQEKLKNKMNSGDNEAILEYTKLISKAKKIGLK
;
A
#
# COMPACT_ATOMS: atom_id res chain seq x y z
N MET A 1 -11.64 24.62 -21.05
CA MET A 1 -11.27 26.05 -21.14
C MET A 1 -9.79 26.21 -20.82
N ASP A 2 -9.32 25.61 -19.72
CA ASP A 2 -7.93 25.68 -19.25
C ASP A 2 -6.87 25.24 -20.25
N VAL A 3 -7.08 24.13 -20.98
CA VAL A 3 -6.12 23.67 -22.01
C VAL A 3 -5.91 24.72 -23.09
N ILE A 4 -6.99 25.41 -23.50
CA ILE A 4 -6.92 26.46 -24.52
C ILE A 4 -6.19 27.68 -23.96
N ALA A 5 -6.50 28.05 -22.71
CA ALA A 5 -5.84 29.17 -22.03
C ALA A 5 -4.34 28.92 -21.85
N LEU A 6 -3.95 27.75 -21.34
CA LEU A 6 -2.55 27.34 -21.19
C LEU A 6 -1.82 27.31 -22.53
N ASN A 7 -2.47 26.82 -23.60
CA ASN A 7 -1.91 26.87 -24.95
C ASN A 7 -1.65 28.31 -25.42
N ARG A 8 -2.61 29.23 -25.21
CA ARG A 8 -2.43 30.68 -25.48
C ARG A 8 -1.32 31.30 -24.64
N GLY A 9 -1.12 30.79 -23.43
CA GLY A 9 -0.01 31.15 -22.54
C GLY A 9 1.35 30.53 -22.93
N GLY A 10 1.42 29.76 -24.02
CA GLY A 10 2.64 29.13 -24.51
C GLY A 10 2.92 27.73 -23.95
N PHE A 11 2.03 27.18 -23.12
CA PHE A 11 2.15 25.84 -22.53
C PHE A 11 1.42 24.81 -23.41
N LEU A 12 2.11 24.33 -24.44
CA LEU A 12 1.51 23.49 -25.50
C LEU A 12 1.26 22.04 -25.08
N ASN A 13 1.87 21.58 -23.98
CA ASN A 13 1.82 20.21 -23.47
C ASN A 13 0.75 20.02 -22.37
N SER A 14 -0.36 20.76 -22.45
CA SER A 14 -1.49 20.65 -21.52
C SER A 14 -2.57 19.72 -22.07
N VAL A 15 -3.11 18.86 -21.22
CA VAL A 15 -4.30 18.04 -21.48
C VAL A 15 -5.25 18.10 -20.28
N ALA A 16 -6.54 17.85 -20.49
CA ALA A 16 -7.53 17.85 -19.42
C ALA A 16 -8.45 16.62 -19.51
N VAL A 17 -8.97 16.21 -18.36
CA VAL A 17 -10.06 15.23 -18.27
C VAL A 17 -11.38 15.94 -18.56
N SER A 18 -12.18 15.38 -19.48
CA SER A 18 -13.44 16.01 -19.90
C SER A 18 -14.58 15.63 -18.94
N GLY A 19 -14.71 16.35 -17.82
CA GLY A 19 -15.81 16.20 -16.88
C GLY A 19 -15.83 14.87 -16.11
N THR A 20 -14.69 14.18 -16.04
CA THR A 20 -14.54 12.87 -15.39
C THR A 20 -13.28 12.84 -14.53
N ALA A 21 -13.21 11.93 -13.57
CA ALA A 21 -11.99 11.71 -12.82
C ALA A 21 -10.88 11.10 -13.71
N LEU A 22 -9.63 11.34 -13.36
CA LEU A 22 -8.48 10.68 -13.99
C LEU A 22 -8.61 9.16 -13.88
N THR A 23 -8.36 8.43 -14.97
CA THR A 23 -8.49 6.97 -15.03
C THR A 23 -7.16 6.31 -15.37
N GLU A 24 -7.01 5.02 -15.07
CA GLU A 24 -5.83 4.23 -15.44
C GLU A 24 -5.59 4.19 -16.96
N LYS A 25 -6.68 4.23 -17.76
CA LYS A 25 -6.59 4.35 -19.21
C LYS A 25 -5.94 5.67 -19.63
N HIS A 26 -6.30 6.78 -18.97
CA HIS A 26 -5.64 8.07 -19.21
C HIS A 26 -4.15 8.00 -18.83
N LEU A 27 -3.83 7.40 -17.69
CA LEU A 27 -2.44 7.24 -17.25
C LEU A 27 -1.62 6.40 -18.24
N THR A 28 -2.19 5.30 -18.74
CA THR A 28 -1.54 4.46 -19.75
C THR A 28 -1.18 5.26 -21.01
N LEU A 29 -2.08 6.15 -21.46
CA LEU A 29 -1.82 7.02 -22.60
C LEU A 29 -0.73 8.05 -22.30
N ILE A 30 -0.82 8.72 -21.15
CA ILE A 30 0.17 9.74 -20.73
C ILE A 30 1.56 9.12 -20.60
N LYS A 31 1.66 7.91 -20.03
CA LYS A 31 2.92 7.18 -19.82
C LYS A 31 3.67 6.87 -21.12
N ARG A 32 2.95 6.76 -22.25
CA ARG A 32 3.56 6.61 -23.59
C ARG A 32 4.22 7.89 -24.09
N LEU A 33 3.80 9.05 -23.57
CA LEU A 33 4.29 10.37 -23.98
C LEU A 33 5.36 10.89 -23.03
N THR A 34 5.17 10.72 -21.72
CA THR A 34 6.08 11.24 -20.69
C THR A 34 5.95 10.46 -19.38
N LYS A 35 7.04 10.45 -18.61
CA LYS A 35 7.03 10.03 -17.20
C LYS A 35 6.86 11.19 -16.24
N LYS A 36 7.11 12.43 -16.68
CA LYS A 36 7.01 13.63 -15.84
C LYS A 36 5.69 14.34 -16.09
N VAL A 37 4.89 14.49 -15.04
CA VAL A 37 3.53 15.05 -15.13
C VAL A 37 3.34 16.13 -14.08
N TYR A 38 2.78 17.25 -14.52
CA TYR A 38 2.32 18.32 -13.64
C TYR A 38 0.79 18.26 -13.54
N ILE A 39 0.28 18.10 -12.31
CA ILE A 39 -1.14 18.15 -12.02
C ILE A 39 -1.48 19.59 -11.63
N CYS A 40 -2.50 20.16 -12.28
CA CYS A 40 -3.04 21.47 -11.96
C CYS A 40 -4.57 21.38 -11.97
N PHE A 41 -5.17 21.47 -10.78
CA PHE A 41 -6.61 21.62 -10.60
C PHE A 41 -6.89 22.96 -9.95
N ASP A 42 -8.15 23.36 -9.96
CA ASP A 42 -8.63 24.62 -9.39
C ASP A 42 -8.21 24.75 -7.92
N GLY A 43 -7.96 25.98 -7.48
CA GLY A 43 -7.56 26.30 -6.12
C GLY A 43 -8.70 26.20 -5.09
N ASP A 44 -9.72 25.39 -5.33
CA ASP A 44 -10.86 25.21 -4.46
C ASP A 44 -10.87 23.82 -3.79
N SER A 45 -11.88 23.56 -2.96
CA SER A 45 -11.99 22.28 -2.26
C SER A 45 -12.24 21.09 -3.20
N ALA A 46 -12.82 21.31 -4.38
CA ALA A 46 -13.07 20.26 -5.36
C ALA A 46 -11.77 19.90 -6.08
N GLY A 47 -10.97 20.89 -6.48
CA GLY A 47 -9.64 20.71 -7.06
C GLY A 47 -8.66 20.05 -6.10
N GLU A 48 -8.72 20.36 -4.80
CA GLU A 48 -7.92 19.64 -3.80
C GLU A 48 -8.29 18.15 -3.71
N LYS A 49 -9.59 17.82 -3.75
CA LYS A 49 -10.06 16.42 -3.78
C LYS A 49 -9.63 15.72 -5.07
N ALA A 50 -9.77 16.38 -6.23
CA ALA A 50 -9.35 15.85 -7.52
C ALA A 50 -7.84 15.59 -7.56
N THR A 51 -7.04 16.49 -6.97
CA THR A 51 -5.59 16.31 -6.82
C THR A 51 -5.30 15.06 -6.00
N LYS A 52 -5.89 14.91 -4.81
CA LYS A 52 -5.68 13.73 -3.95
C LYS A 52 -6.04 12.41 -4.64
N LEU A 53 -7.19 12.37 -5.31
CA LEU A 53 -7.64 11.18 -6.06
C LEU A 53 -6.68 10.85 -7.22
N SER A 54 -6.18 11.88 -7.90
CA SER A 54 -5.22 11.70 -9.00
C SER A 54 -3.87 11.18 -8.48
N LEU A 55 -3.40 11.70 -7.35
CA LEU A 55 -2.16 11.23 -6.72
C LEU A 55 -2.26 9.76 -6.30
N GLU A 56 -3.36 9.32 -5.69
CA GLU A 56 -3.54 7.91 -5.35
C GLU A 56 -3.55 6.99 -6.58
N LYS A 57 -4.07 7.45 -7.72
CA LYS A 57 -4.05 6.68 -8.97
C LYS A 57 -2.69 6.66 -9.67
N MET A 58 -1.91 7.73 -9.55
CA MET A 58 -0.58 7.85 -10.19
C MET A 58 0.54 7.25 -9.36
N LYS A 59 0.29 7.03 -8.08
CA LYS A 59 1.21 6.40 -7.15
C LYS A 59 1.59 4.99 -7.61
N ASN A 60 2.88 4.68 -7.51
CA ASN A 60 3.46 3.40 -7.95
C ASN A 60 3.31 3.11 -9.46
N GLU A 61 2.78 4.04 -10.25
CA GLU A 61 2.71 3.93 -11.71
C GLU A 61 3.99 4.41 -12.43
N GLY A 62 5.04 4.78 -11.68
CA GLY A 62 6.34 5.16 -12.24
C GLY A 62 6.36 6.55 -12.90
N PHE A 63 5.49 7.45 -12.47
CA PHE A 63 5.51 8.86 -12.86
C PHE A 63 6.34 9.70 -11.88
N GLU A 64 7.09 10.67 -12.40
CA GLU A 64 7.55 11.83 -11.62
C GLU A 64 6.41 12.85 -11.58
N VAL A 65 5.68 12.90 -10.47
CA VAL A 65 4.51 13.78 -10.33
C VAL A 65 4.88 15.07 -9.62
N LYS A 66 4.43 16.20 -10.17
CA LYS A 66 4.49 17.52 -9.54
C LYS A 66 3.08 18.12 -9.49
N ILE A 67 2.81 18.92 -8.46
CA ILE A 67 1.51 19.56 -8.24
C ILE A 67 1.68 21.07 -8.28
N ILE A 68 0.98 21.70 -9.21
CA ILE A 68 0.86 23.15 -9.30
C ILE A 68 -0.27 23.58 -8.38
N SER A 69 0.08 24.29 -7.30
CA SER A 69 -0.90 24.81 -6.35
C SER A 69 -1.30 26.23 -6.73
N LEU A 70 -2.54 26.40 -7.18
CA LEU A 70 -3.10 27.72 -7.50
C LEU A 70 -3.61 28.45 -6.24
N PRO A 71 -3.77 29.78 -6.30
CA PRO A 71 -4.43 30.56 -5.25
C PRO A 71 -5.89 30.15 -5.07
N VAL A 72 -6.45 30.43 -3.89
CA VAL A 72 -7.81 30.01 -3.54
C VAL A 72 -8.83 30.54 -4.54
N GLY A 73 -9.66 29.65 -5.07
CA GLY A 73 -10.72 29.98 -6.03
C GLY A 73 -10.23 30.42 -7.41
N LYS A 74 -8.96 30.18 -7.75
CA LYS A 74 -8.39 30.44 -9.09
C LYS A 74 -8.24 29.16 -9.89
N ASP A 75 -8.50 29.24 -11.18
CA ASP A 75 -8.24 28.19 -12.17
C ASP A 75 -7.06 28.60 -13.09
N PRO A 76 -6.54 27.69 -13.93
CA PRO A 76 -5.46 28.03 -14.86
C PRO A 76 -5.83 29.15 -15.84
N ASP A 77 -7.07 29.19 -16.34
CA ASP A 77 -7.50 30.23 -17.28
C ASP A 77 -7.46 31.63 -16.66
N GLU A 78 -7.98 31.81 -15.45
CA GLU A 78 -7.96 33.08 -14.73
C GLU A 78 -6.52 33.55 -14.45
N ILE A 79 -5.59 32.63 -14.18
CA ILE A 79 -4.18 32.99 -13.97
C ILE A 79 -3.55 33.50 -15.28
N ILE A 80 -3.77 32.80 -16.40
CA ILE A 80 -3.27 33.21 -17.72
C ILE A 80 -3.92 34.52 -18.17
N SER A 81 -5.24 34.62 -18.05
CA SER A 81 -6.03 35.79 -18.44
C SER A 81 -5.69 37.04 -17.63
N ALA A 82 -5.25 36.87 -16.38
CA ALA A 82 -4.71 37.96 -15.56
C ALA A 82 -3.28 38.40 -15.95
N GLY A 83 -2.66 37.77 -16.96
CA GLY A 83 -1.30 38.09 -17.41
C GLY A 83 -0.19 37.67 -16.43
N LYS A 84 -0.49 36.77 -15.48
CA LYS A 84 0.51 36.26 -14.53
C LYS A 84 1.41 35.23 -15.20
N ASP A 85 2.68 35.19 -14.80
CA ASP A 85 3.62 34.17 -15.28
C ASP A 85 3.29 32.80 -14.69
N PHE A 86 2.55 31.99 -15.44
CA PHE A 86 2.24 30.61 -15.07
C PHE A 86 3.51 29.75 -14.93
N GLY A 87 4.63 30.15 -15.56
CA GLY A 87 5.94 29.51 -15.41
C GLY A 87 6.48 29.57 -13.99
N GLU A 88 6.16 30.60 -13.20
CA GLU A 88 6.51 30.64 -11.77
C GLU A 88 5.78 29.56 -10.97
N TYR A 89 4.52 29.28 -11.31
CA TYR A 89 3.75 28.23 -10.65
C TYR A 89 4.29 26.84 -10.99
N ILE A 90 4.78 26.63 -12.21
CA ILE A 90 5.47 25.39 -12.61
C ILE A 90 6.80 25.24 -11.87
N LYS A 91 7.60 26.30 -11.75
CA LYS A 91 8.87 26.29 -11.01
C LYS A 91 8.68 25.97 -9.53
N ASN A 92 7.61 26.49 -8.94
CA ASN A 92 7.24 26.28 -7.54
C ASN A 92 6.33 25.06 -7.32
N ALA A 93 6.19 24.19 -8.33
CA ALA A 93 5.37 23.00 -8.22
C ALA A 93 5.92 22.04 -7.15
N LEU A 94 5.00 21.49 -6.35
CA LEU A 94 5.32 20.70 -5.18
C LEU A 94 5.37 19.22 -5.55
N THR A 95 6.11 18.44 -4.78
CA THR A 95 5.99 16.98 -4.81
C THR A 95 4.67 16.55 -4.14
N PRO A 96 4.24 15.28 -4.28
CA PRO A 96 3.08 14.77 -3.55
C PRO A 96 3.18 14.99 -2.04
N ILE A 97 4.37 14.78 -1.45
CA ILE A 97 4.61 14.95 -0.02
C ILE A 97 4.66 16.43 0.38
N GLY A 98 5.34 17.27 -0.40
CA GLY A 98 5.37 18.70 -0.17
C GLY A 98 3.97 19.32 -0.27
N TYR A 99 3.15 18.86 -1.22
CA TYR A 99 1.76 19.27 -1.34
C TYR A 99 0.92 18.81 -0.14
N PHE A 100 1.08 17.56 0.30
CA PHE A 100 0.41 17.02 1.49
C PHE A 100 0.72 17.86 2.74
N ILE A 101 2.00 18.15 2.98
CA ILE A 101 2.44 18.98 4.11
C ILE A 101 1.87 20.40 4.01
N LYS A 102 1.99 21.04 2.84
CA LYS A 102 1.52 22.43 2.64
C LYS A 102 0.01 22.58 2.81
N LYS A 103 -0.77 21.58 2.40
CA LYS A 103 -2.23 21.57 2.54
C LYS A 103 -2.72 20.99 3.86
N SER A 104 -1.80 20.56 4.73
CA SER A 104 -2.17 20.09 6.05
C SER A 104 -2.71 21.24 6.91
N LYS A 105 -3.61 20.94 7.84
CA LYS A 105 -4.15 21.93 8.79
C LYS A 105 -3.25 22.11 10.02
N PHE A 106 -2.10 21.43 10.05
CA PHE A 106 -1.21 21.36 11.19
C PHE A 106 -0.35 22.61 11.28
N ASN A 107 -0.16 23.12 12.50
CA ASN A 107 0.80 24.18 12.75
C ASN A 107 2.20 23.56 12.81
N THR A 108 2.98 23.80 11.78
CA THR A 108 4.38 23.34 11.70
C THR A 108 5.30 24.01 12.72
N ASP A 109 4.86 24.94 13.57
CA ASP A 109 5.67 25.46 14.69
C ASP A 109 5.34 24.75 16.02
N SER A 110 4.21 24.05 16.10
CA SER A 110 3.84 23.25 17.26
C SER A 110 4.53 21.89 17.21
N LEU A 111 5.20 21.52 18.31
CA LEU A 111 5.84 20.21 18.42
C LEU A 111 4.83 19.05 18.28
N GLU A 112 3.62 19.24 18.79
CA GLU A 112 2.58 18.21 18.76
C GLU A 112 2.04 18.00 17.34
N ASP A 113 1.71 19.09 16.66
CA ASP A 113 1.27 19.07 15.26
C ASP A 113 2.36 18.55 14.33
N LYS A 114 3.63 18.94 14.55
CA LYS A 114 4.78 18.37 13.84
C LYS A 114 4.85 16.86 14.00
N LYS A 115 4.62 16.33 15.21
CA LYS A 115 4.65 14.88 15.45
C LYS A 115 3.53 14.18 14.70
N LEU A 116 2.31 14.72 14.71
CA LEU A 116 1.17 14.16 13.99
C LEU A 116 1.36 14.18 12.48
N LEU A 117 1.73 15.35 11.94
CA LEU A 117 2.02 15.51 10.51
C LEU A 117 3.15 14.60 10.04
N LEU A 118 4.19 14.42 10.86
CA LEU A 118 5.27 13.49 10.56
C LEU A 118 4.75 12.04 10.47
N GLU A 119 3.94 11.58 11.42
CA GLU A 119 3.38 10.22 11.35
C GLU A 119 2.54 10.02 10.08
N GLU A 120 1.67 10.97 9.74
CA GLU A 120 0.86 10.87 8.51
C GLU A 120 1.71 10.91 7.23
N ALA A 121 2.73 11.76 7.19
CA ALA A 121 3.66 11.84 6.06
C ALA A 121 4.46 10.54 5.90
N LEU A 122 4.94 9.95 6.99
CA LEU A 122 5.67 8.69 6.94
C LEU A 122 4.78 7.51 6.53
N GLU A 123 3.52 7.48 6.98
CA GLU A 123 2.53 6.49 6.51
C GLU A 123 2.29 6.62 4.99
N LEU A 124 2.16 7.85 4.49
CA LEU A 124 2.04 8.12 3.05
C LEU A 124 3.31 7.67 2.30
N ILE A 125 4.51 8.02 2.77
CA ILE A 125 5.78 7.59 2.14
C ILE A 125 5.90 6.06 2.13
N LYS A 126 5.50 5.39 3.20
CA LYS A 126 5.60 3.92 3.31
C LYS A 126 4.81 3.20 2.21
N SER A 127 3.72 3.81 1.77
CA SER A 127 2.81 3.25 0.76
C SER A 127 3.29 3.39 -0.69
N TYR A 128 4.39 4.12 -0.94
CA TYR A 128 5.10 4.03 -2.21
C TYR A 128 5.81 2.67 -2.32
N SER A 129 6.04 2.14 -3.52
CA SER A 129 6.77 0.88 -3.72
C SER A 129 8.27 1.14 -3.88
N ASP A 130 8.65 2.16 -4.64
CA ASP A 130 10.04 2.50 -4.97
C ASP A 130 10.83 3.03 -3.76
N ASN A 131 12.01 2.45 -3.51
CA ASN A 131 12.87 2.83 -2.37
C ASN A 131 13.65 4.12 -2.58
N VAL A 132 13.99 4.46 -3.83
CA VAL A 132 14.64 5.73 -4.18
C VAL A 132 13.63 6.87 -3.99
N GLU A 133 12.38 6.67 -4.43
CA GLU A 133 11.32 7.65 -4.22
C GLU A 133 11.01 7.83 -2.72
N LYS A 134 10.98 6.75 -1.94
CA LYS A 134 10.87 6.83 -0.47
C LYS A 134 12.00 7.64 0.13
N ASP A 135 13.25 7.33 -0.21
CA ASP A 135 14.43 8.01 0.33
C ASP A 135 14.39 9.52 0.05
N PHE A 136 14.09 9.87 -1.20
CA PHE A 136 13.90 11.26 -1.63
C PHE A 136 12.83 11.99 -0.79
N TYR A 137 11.67 11.35 -0.57
CA TYR A 137 10.61 11.94 0.23
C TYR A 137 10.94 12.01 1.72
N LEU A 138 11.69 11.06 2.28
CA LEU A 138 12.13 11.13 3.68
C LEU A 138 13.05 12.34 3.92
N GLN A 139 13.98 12.59 2.99
CA GLN A 139 14.84 13.78 3.02
C GLN A 139 14.01 15.06 2.87
N GLU A 140 13.03 15.07 1.97
CA GLU A 140 12.13 16.21 1.79
C GLU A 140 11.32 16.53 3.06
N VAL A 141 10.75 15.52 3.72
CA VAL A 141 10.04 15.69 5.01
C VAL A 141 10.96 16.24 6.08
N ALA A 142 12.18 15.70 6.20
CA ALA A 142 13.17 16.17 7.16
C ALA A 142 13.43 17.68 7.01
N LYS A 143 13.60 18.12 5.76
CA LYS A 143 13.80 19.53 5.42
C LYS A 143 12.56 20.38 5.73
N LEU A 144 11.37 19.96 5.28
CA LEU A 144 10.13 20.73 5.43
C LEU A 144 9.69 20.88 6.89
N LEU A 145 9.93 19.86 7.73
CA LEU A 145 9.57 19.90 9.15
C LEU A 145 10.72 20.40 10.05
N ALA A 146 11.90 20.67 9.47
CA ALA A 146 13.13 21.00 10.17
C ALA A 146 13.46 19.97 11.28
N ILE A 147 13.41 18.68 10.92
CA ILE A 147 13.74 17.55 11.80
C ILE A 147 14.97 16.86 11.24
N LYS A 148 15.89 16.43 12.11
CA LYS A 148 17.10 15.71 11.69
C LYS A 148 16.73 14.42 10.95
N GLU A 149 17.31 14.20 9.77
CA GLU A 149 17.05 13.03 8.92
C GLU A 149 17.15 11.70 9.68
N SER A 150 18.20 11.51 10.49
CA SER A 150 18.37 10.27 11.27
C SER A 150 17.15 9.90 12.13
N ILE A 151 16.45 10.91 12.69
CA ILE A 151 15.23 10.70 13.48
C ILE A 151 14.06 10.26 12.59
N ILE A 152 13.97 10.84 11.39
CA ILE A 152 12.95 10.50 10.39
C ILE A 152 13.12 9.04 9.95
N TYR A 153 14.33 8.62 9.58
CA TYR A 153 14.63 7.23 9.21
C TYR A 153 14.36 6.25 10.37
N ASP A 154 14.75 6.59 11.60
CA ASP A 154 14.48 5.77 12.78
C ASP A 154 12.98 5.56 13.01
N ARG A 155 12.16 6.61 12.83
CA ARG A 155 10.70 6.49 12.92
C ARG A 155 10.12 5.70 11.75
N PHE A 156 10.56 5.98 10.51
CA PHE A 156 10.09 5.29 9.32
C PHE A 156 10.31 3.77 9.38
N ASN A 157 11.42 3.35 9.98
CA ASN A 157 11.74 1.93 10.19
C ASN A 157 10.90 1.30 11.33
N LYS A 158 10.44 2.11 12.29
CA LYS A 158 9.55 1.67 13.38
C LYS A 158 8.08 1.63 12.98
N ILE A 159 7.67 2.40 11.96
CA ILE A 159 6.32 2.34 11.40
C ILE A 159 6.12 0.97 10.78
N ARG A 160 5.35 0.16 11.51
CA ARG A 160 4.77 -1.09 11.03
C ARG A 160 3.70 -0.71 10.02
N PHE A 161 3.55 -1.48 8.94
CA PHE A 161 2.43 -1.34 8.02
C PHE A 161 1.12 -1.22 8.80
N LYS A 162 0.58 0.00 8.95
CA LYS A 162 -0.86 0.18 9.11
C LYS A 162 -1.42 0.00 7.71
N TYR A 163 -1.65 -1.25 7.35
CA TYR A 163 -2.49 -1.54 6.21
C TYR A 163 -3.80 -0.80 6.43
N LYS A 164 -4.06 0.22 5.60
CA LYS A 164 -5.40 0.73 5.38
C LYS A 164 -6.14 -0.50 4.84
N LYS A 165 -6.95 -1.14 5.69
CA LYS A 165 -7.92 -2.15 5.28
C LYS A 165 -8.60 -1.57 4.04
N SER A 166 -8.34 -2.12 2.87
CA SER A 166 -9.20 -1.84 1.74
C SER A 166 -10.57 -2.34 2.15
N GLU A 167 -11.60 -1.52 1.98
CA GLU A 167 -12.99 -1.97 2.18
C GLU A 167 -13.26 -3.26 1.38
N GLU A 168 -12.53 -3.50 0.29
CA GLU A 168 -12.54 -4.76 -0.47
C GLU A 168 -11.98 -5.97 0.29
N GLU A 169 -10.91 -5.83 1.10
CA GLU A 169 -10.43 -6.90 1.99
C GLU A 169 -11.35 -7.14 3.19
N GLU A 170 -12.04 -6.10 3.67
CA GLU A 170 -13.11 -6.24 4.65
C GLU A 170 -14.37 -6.87 4.07
N ILE A 171 -14.74 -6.60 2.82
CA ILE A 171 -15.86 -7.26 2.14
C ILE A 171 -15.57 -8.75 1.93
N LEU A 172 -14.33 -9.11 1.59
CA LEU A 172 -13.89 -10.51 1.46
C LEU A 172 -13.89 -11.27 2.80
N LYS A 173 -13.54 -10.61 3.92
CA LYS A 173 -13.54 -11.23 5.26
C LYS A 173 -14.88 -11.19 5.97
N SER A 174 -15.75 -10.21 5.68
CA SER A 174 -17.00 -9.98 6.43
C SER A 174 -18.19 -10.78 5.91
N LYS A 175 -18.15 -11.32 4.68
CA LYS A 175 -19.23 -12.16 4.15
C LYS A 175 -18.91 -13.65 4.00
N ASN A 176 -17.64 -14.06 4.06
CA ASN A 176 -17.22 -15.45 4.14
C ASN A 176 -15.94 -15.52 4.98
N ASN A 177 -15.93 -16.27 6.09
CA ASN A 177 -14.75 -16.50 6.93
C ASN A 177 -13.64 -17.22 6.13
N ILE A 178 -12.86 -16.50 5.33
CA ILE A 178 -11.71 -17.03 4.58
C ILE A 178 -10.49 -16.97 5.50
N THR A 179 -9.91 -18.13 5.79
CA THR A 179 -8.71 -18.27 6.61
C THR A 179 -7.43 -18.02 5.79
N SER A 180 -6.33 -17.69 6.46
CA SER A 180 -5.03 -17.52 5.79
C SER A 180 -4.59 -18.80 5.07
N SER A 181 -4.95 -19.97 5.64
CA SER A 181 -4.68 -21.27 5.02
C SER A 181 -5.44 -21.49 3.71
N GLU A 182 -6.72 -21.11 3.65
CA GLU A 182 -7.54 -21.23 2.44
C GLU A 182 -7.05 -20.29 1.34
N MET A 183 -6.57 -19.09 1.69
CA MET A 183 -5.92 -18.17 0.75
C MET A 183 -4.65 -18.78 0.13
N ILE A 184 -3.76 -19.33 0.96
CA ILE A 184 -2.51 -19.95 0.48
C ILE A 184 -2.82 -21.13 -0.45
N LEU A 185 -3.78 -21.98 -0.07
CA LEU A 185 -4.21 -23.10 -0.90
C LEU A 185 -4.77 -22.64 -2.26
N ALA A 186 -5.54 -21.55 -2.28
CA ALA A 186 -6.06 -20.98 -3.52
C ALA A 186 -4.94 -20.43 -4.42
N TYR A 187 -3.94 -19.75 -3.85
CA TYR A 187 -2.78 -19.26 -4.63
C TYR A 187 -1.90 -20.40 -5.17
N CYS A 188 -1.75 -21.49 -4.42
CA CYS A 188 -1.06 -22.68 -4.91
C CYS A 188 -1.87 -23.40 -6.01
N LEU A 189 -3.20 -23.29 -6.00
CA LEU A 189 -4.06 -23.86 -7.04
C LEU A 189 -3.92 -23.10 -8.37
N LEU A 190 -3.79 -21.76 -8.31
CA LEU A 190 -3.54 -20.92 -9.48
C LEU A 190 -2.14 -21.12 -10.08
N SER A 191 -1.13 -21.22 -9.23
CA SER A 191 0.25 -21.46 -9.67
C SER A 191 0.92 -22.45 -8.72
N PRO A 192 1.01 -23.75 -9.10
CA PRO A 192 1.61 -24.80 -8.26
C PRO A 192 3.05 -24.50 -7.82
N GLU A 193 3.79 -23.72 -8.59
CA GLU A 193 5.14 -23.21 -8.27
C GLU A 193 5.20 -22.39 -6.96
N ASN A 194 4.09 -21.77 -6.54
CA ASN A 194 4.02 -21.04 -5.27
C ASN A 194 4.19 -21.97 -4.06
N LEU A 195 3.94 -23.27 -4.22
CA LEU A 195 4.00 -24.24 -3.13
C LEU A 195 5.39 -24.27 -2.47
N ASP A 196 6.45 -24.30 -3.29
CA ASP A 196 7.83 -24.32 -2.80
C ASP A 196 8.21 -22.99 -2.15
N PHE A 197 7.69 -21.87 -2.67
CA PHE A 197 7.86 -20.56 -2.06
C PHE A 197 7.24 -20.52 -0.66
N PHE A 198 6.01 -21.00 -0.48
CA PHE A 198 5.36 -21.01 0.82
C PHE A 198 6.05 -21.96 1.80
N LYS A 199 6.38 -23.19 1.36
CA LYS A 199 7.14 -24.15 2.18
C LYS A 199 8.42 -23.54 2.73
N LYS A 200 9.20 -22.87 1.89
CA LYS A 200 10.50 -22.31 2.28
C LYS A 200 10.40 -21.14 3.27
N ASN A 201 9.29 -20.40 3.27
CA ASN A 201 9.19 -19.11 3.98
C ASN A 201 8.22 -19.12 5.19
N ILE A 202 7.44 -20.19 5.39
CA ILE A 202 6.63 -20.36 6.59
C ILE A 202 7.53 -20.88 7.72
N ILE A 203 7.45 -20.26 8.89
CA ILE A 203 8.44 -20.46 9.97
C ILE A 203 7.95 -21.40 11.06
N PHE A 204 6.63 -21.43 11.23
CA PHE A 204 5.95 -22.26 12.21
C PHE A 204 5.38 -23.52 11.53
N GLU A 205 6.23 -24.24 10.80
CA GLU A 205 5.87 -25.47 10.08
C GLU A 205 5.24 -26.51 11.01
N GLU A 206 5.74 -26.61 12.25
CA GLU A 206 5.26 -27.54 13.27
C GLU A 206 3.81 -27.29 13.71
N TYR A 207 3.29 -26.08 13.45
CA TYR A 207 1.95 -25.65 13.85
C TYR A 207 1.02 -25.40 12.64
N LEU A 208 1.41 -25.88 11.45
CA LEU A 208 0.60 -25.73 10.24
C LEU A 208 -0.79 -26.38 10.41
N PRO A 209 -1.85 -25.75 9.87
CA PRO A 209 -3.14 -26.40 9.73
C PRO A 209 -3.01 -27.72 8.97
N LYS A 210 -3.78 -28.74 9.37
CA LYS A 210 -3.68 -30.11 8.83
C LYS A 210 -3.76 -30.14 7.30
N ASP A 211 -4.68 -29.38 6.72
CA ASP A 211 -4.87 -29.36 5.27
C ASP A 211 -3.66 -28.78 4.55
N LEU A 212 -3.10 -27.69 5.08
CA LEU A 212 -1.94 -27.05 4.46
C LEU A 212 -0.71 -27.95 4.57
N LYS A 213 -0.55 -28.65 5.71
CA LYS A 213 0.49 -29.65 5.90
C LYS A 213 0.35 -30.80 4.91
N GLU A 214 -0.87 -31.32 4.71
CA GLU A 214 -1.13 -32.40 3.75
C GLU A 214 -0.76 -32.01 2.32
N ILE A 215 -1.10 -30.79 1.90
CA ILE A 215 -0.73 -30.26 0.59
C ILE A 215 0.79 -30.04 0.47
N PHE A 216 1.45 -29.60 1.54
CA PHE A 216 2.89 -29.42 1.52
C PHE A 216 3.61 -30.76 1.39
N GLU A 217 3.14 -31.82 2.04
CA GLU A 217 3.77 -33.14 1.98
C GLU A 217 3.48 -33.88 0.67
N ASN A 218 2.25 -33.76 0.14
CA ASN A 218 1.75 -34.65 -0.91
C ASN A 218 1.41 -33.93 -2.23
N GLY A 219 1.59 -32.61 -2.29
CA GLY A 219 1.32 -31.81 -3.48
C GLY A 219 -0.11 -31.27 -3.58
N ILE A 220 -0.30 -30.32 -4.49
CA ILE A 220 -1.56 -29.57 -4.66
C ILE A 220 -2.74 -30.44 -5.10
N GLU A 221 -2.46 -31.57 -5.76
CA GLU A 221 -3.48 -32.50 -6.26
C GLU A 221 -4.36 -33.08 -5.14
N LYS A 222 -3.82 -33.16 -3.91
CA LYS A 222 -4.57 -33.60 -2.72
C LYS A 222 -5.73 -32.70 -2.33
N ILE A 223 -5.83 -31.48 -2.86
CA ILE A 223 -7.06 -30.67 -2.73
C ILE A 223 -8.27 -31.45 -3.26
N ASN A 224 -8.09 -32.34 -4.24
CA ASN A 224 -9.19 -33.12 -4.79
C ASN A 224 -9.78 -34.15 -3.81
N SER A 225 -9.01 -34.58 -2.81
CA SER A 225 -9.47 -35.49 -1.75
C SER A 225 -10.09 -34.79 -0.54
N PHE A 226 -10.10 -33.45 -0.50
CA PHE A 226 -10.76 -32.72 0.57
C PHE A 226 -12.30 -32.83 0.48
N PRO A 227 -13.02 -32.63 1.60
CA PRO A 227 -14.48 -32.55 1.60
C PRO A 227 -15.00 -31.57 0.56
N LEU A 228 -16.12 -31.90 -0.10
CA LEU A 228 -16.66 -31.15 -1.24
C LEU A 228 -16.81 -29.66 -0.94
N GLU A 229 -17.43 -29.31 0.19
CA GLU A 229 -17.58 -27.92 0.67
C GLU A 229 -16.26 -27.15 0.69
N LYS A 230 -15.20 -27.79 1.20
CA LYS A 230 -13.90 -27.16 1.35
C LYS A 230 -13.20 -26.98 0.02
N LYS A 231 -13.26 -28.01 -0.82
CA LYS A 231 -12.73 -27.98 -2.19
C LYS A 231 -13.39 -26.88 -3.02
N GLU A 232 -14.71 -26.76 -2.96
CA GLU A 232 -15.46 -25.72 -3.66
C GLU A 232 -15.15 -24.33 -3.13
N LYS A 233 -15.00 -24.18 -1.80
CA LYS A 233 -14.59 -22.92 -1.20
C LYS A 233 -13.22 -22.46 -1.68
N ILE A 234 -12.21 -23.34 -1.68
CA ILE A 234 -10.85 -23.01 -2.15
C ILE A 234 -10.87 -22.64 -3.64
N LYS A 235 -11.59 -23.39 -4.47
CA LYS A 235 -11.76 -23.07 -5.91
C LYS A 235 -12.45 -21.72 -6.12
N GLY A 236 -13.50 -21.43 -5.35
CA GLY A 236 -14.20 -20.14 -5.43
C GLY A 236 -13.31 -18.96 -5.03
N ILE A 237 -12.41 -19.15 -4.06
CA ILE A 237 -11.41 -18.14 -3.70
C ILE A 237 -10.38 -17.97 -4.84
N SER A 238 -9.90 -19.08 -5.41
CA SER A 238 -8.96 -19.11 -6.54
C SER A 238 -9.47 -18.30 -7.73
N LEU A 239 -10.72 -18.50 -8.14
CA LEU A 239 -11.33 -17.77 -9.26
C LEU A 239 -11.41 -16.25 -8.99
N LYS A 240 -11.80 -15.86 -7.77
CA LYS A 240 -11.85 -14.44 -7.39
C LYS A 240 -10.47 -13.78 -7.41
N ILE A 241 -9.43 -14.53 -7.04
CA ILE A 241 -8.04 -14.05 -7.12
C ILE A 241 -7.65 -13.84 -8.58
N GLU A 242 -7.90 -14.82 -9.44
CA GLU A 242 -7.58 -14.75 -10.88
C GLU A 242 -8.25 -13.54 -11.56
N ASP A 243 -9.53 -13.29 -11.26
CA ASP A 243 -10.26 -12.10 -11.73
C ASP A 243 -9.58 -10.81 -11.28
N SER A 244 -9.08 -10.76 -10.04
CA SER A 244 -8.40 -9.59 -9.48
C SER A 244 -6.94 -9.42 -9.94
N GLU A 245 -6.26 -10.50 -10.33
CA GLU A 245 -4.90 -10.46 -10.87
C GLU A 245 -4.89 -10.07 -12.35
N SER A 246 -5.94 -10.40 -13.12
CA SER A 246 -6.10 -9.96 -14.52
C SER A 246 -6.09 -8.43 -14.70
N THR A 247 -6.28 -7.69 -13.60
CA THR A 247 -6.27 -6.23 -13.52
C THR A 247 -5.01 -5.63 -12.89
N LYS A 248 -4.03 -6.43 -12.41
CA LYS A 248 -2.83 -5.96 -11.70
C LYS A 248 -1.51 -6.37 -12.38
N ASN A 249 -0.50 -5.49 -12.35
CA ASN A 249 0.85 -5.75 -12.87
C ASN A 249 1.63 -6.79 -12.03
N SER A 250 2.53 -7.55 -12.68
CA SER A 250 3.29 -8.68 -12.10
C SER A 250 4.17 -8.34 -10.88
N PHE A 251 4.54 -7.07 -10.68
CA PHE A 251 5.33 -6.61 -9.53
C PHE A 251 4.61 -6.79 -8.18
N ASN A 252 3.28 -6.88 -8.15
CA ASN A 252 2.51 -7.07 -6.91
C ASN A 252 2.50 -8.53 -6.40
N LYS A 253 2.78 -9.52 -7.25
CA LYS A 253 2.64 -10.95 -6.90
C LYS A 253 3.56 -11.36 -5.75
N GLN A 254 4.82 -10.91 -5.76
CA GLN A 254 5.79 -11.28 -4.73
C GLN A 254 5.47 -10.65 -3.36
N GLU A 255 4.98 -9.40 -3.35
CA GLU A 255 4.51 -8.75 -2.12
C GLU A 255 3.26 -9.45 -1.56
N ASP A 256 2.33 -9.88 -2.41
CA ASP A 256 1.12 -10.55 -1.98
C ASP A 256 1.41 -11.93 -1.37
N LEU A 257 2.33 -12.69 -1.95
CA LEU A 257 2.82 -13.94 -1.37
C LEU A 257 3.49 -13.70 0.01
N GLN A 258 4.29 -12.65 0.15
CA GLN A 258 4.91 -12.28 1.43
C GLN A 258 3.87 -11.88 2.49
N LYS A 259 2.82 -11.14 2.11
CA LYS A 259 1.71 -10.78 3.00
C LYS A 259 0.98 -12.01 3.51
N MET A 260 0.75 -13.01 2.66
CA MET A 260 0.10 -14.27 3.05
C MET A 260 0.95 -15.06 4.03
N ILE A 261 2.26 -15.16 3.79
CA ILE A 261 3.20 -15.79 4.74
C ILE A 261 3.13 -15.09 6.09
N PHE A 262 3.17 -13.75 6.10
CA PHE A 262 3.08 -13.00 7.34
C PHE A 262 1.74 -13.20 8.05
N GLY A 263 0.64 -13.19 7.30
CA GLY A 263 -0.72 -13.44 7.80
C GLY A 263 -0.84 -14.80 8.48
N LEU A 264 -0.39 -15.86 7.80
CA LEU A 264 -0.41 -17.22 8.34
C LEU A 264 0.51 -17.35 9.57
N ASN A 265 1.76 -16.85 9.50
CA ASN A 265 2.68 -16.90 10.63
C ASN A 265 2.10 -16.17 11.86
N ARG A 266 1.43 -15.04 11.65
CA ARG A 266 0.76 -14.30 12.73
C ARG A 266 -0.41 -15.08 13.31
N GLU A 267 -1.26 -15.67 12.48
CA GLU A 267 -2.41 -16.48 12.92
C GLU A 267 -1.95 -17.67 13.76
N ILE A 268 -0.96 -18.41 13.25
CA ILE A 268 -0.34 -19.54 13.93
C ILE A 268 0.28 -19.10 15.26
N PHE A 269 1.03 -17.99 15.25
CA PHE A 269 1.66 -17.47 16.45
C PHE A 269 0.64 -17.12 17.53
N LEU A 270 -0.39 -16.33 17.21
CA LEU A 270 -1.39 -15.90 18.20
C LEU A 270 -2.15 -17.09 18.79
N LYS A 271 -2.59 -18.03 17.94
CA LYS A 271 -3.33 -19.21 18.38
C LYS A 271 -2.51 -20.11 19.31
N ASN A 272 -1.23 -20.29 19.02
CA ASN A 272 -0.36 -21.14 19.85
C ASN A 272 0.15 -20.39 21.09
N GLN A 273 0.36 -19.08 21.00
CA GLN A 273 0.70 -18.25 22.14
C GLN A 273 -0.39 -18.34 23.22
N GLU A 274 -1.67 -18.23 22.83
CA GLU A 274 -2.80 -18.34 23.74
C GLU A 274 -2.90 -19.74 24.36
N LYS A 275 -2.81 -20.80 23.54
CA LYS A 275 -2.83 -22.19 24.02
C LYS A 275 -1.71 -22.47 25.02
N LEU A 276 -0.49 -22.03 24.73
CA LEU A 276 0.67 -22.25 25.61
C LEU A 276 0.55 -21.46 26.91
N LYS A 277 0.04 -20.21 26.87
CA LYS A 277 -0.28 -19.45 28.08
C LYS A 277 -1.28 -20.18 28.98
N ASN A 278 -2.33 -20.74 28.39
CA ASN A 278 -3.32 -21.50 29.14
C ASN A 278 -2.72 -22.76 29.79
N LYS A 279 -1.83 -23.48 29.07
CA LYS A 279 -1.10 -24.63 29.63
C LYS A 279 -0.14 -24.25 30.77
N MET A 280 0.59 -23.14 30.61
CA MET A 280 1.47 -22.62 31.67
C MET A 280 0.68 -22.27 32.93
N ASN A 281 -0.51 -21.65 32.78
CA ASN A 281 -1.39 -21.35 33.91
C ASN A 281 -1.92 -22.61 34.61
N SER A 282 -1.99 -23.75 33.91
CA SER A 282 -2.33 -25.06 34.48
C SER A 282 -1.15 -25.84 35.06
N GLY A 283 0.06 -25.26 35.12
CA GLY A 283 1.24 -25.88 35.75
C GLY A 283 2.08 -26.78 34.84
N ASP A 284 1.88 -26.72 33.52
CA ASP A 284 2.69 -27.46 32.55
C ASP A 284 4.06 -26.78 32.34
N ASN A 285 5.11 -27.37 32.90
CA ASN A 285 6.47 -26.84 32.81
C ASN A 285 7.08 -26.99 31.40
N GLU A 286 6.62 -27.94 30.59
CA GLU A 286 7.09 -28.11 29.20
C GLU A 286 6.56 -26.98 28.31
N ALA A 287 5.36 -26.47 28.60
CA ALA A 287 4.77 -25.33 27.90
C ALA A 287 5.60 -24.04 28.02
N ILE A 288 6.36 -23.86 29.11
CA ILE A 288 7.25 -22.69 29.30
C ILE A 288 8.39 -22.72 28.27
N LEU A 289 8.99 -23.89 28.07
CA LEU A 289 10.08 -24.07 27.11
C LEU A 289 9.58 -23.89 25.67
N GLU A 290 8.41 -24.46 25.34
CA GLU A 290 7.76 -24.29 24.04
C GLU A 290 7.38 -22.82 23.77
N TYR A 291 6.81 -22.13 24.77
CA TYR A 291 6.47 -20.72 24.68
C TYR A 291 7.69 -19.85 24.40
N THR A 292 8.80 -20.12 25.09
CA THR A 292 10.06 -19.38 24.89
C THR A 292 10.61 -19.59 23.48
N LYS A 293 10.55 -20.83 22.96
CA LYS A 293 10.93 -21.14 21.56
C LYS A 293 10.01 -20.43 20.57
N LEU A 294 8.69 -20.45 20.79
CA LEU A 294 7.70 -19.77 19.94
C LEU A 294 7.98 -18.26 19.85
N ILE A 295 8.19 -17.60 20.99
CA ILE A 295 8.50 -16.16 21.06
C ILE A 295 9.84 -15.85 20.38
N SER A 296 10.85 -16.72 20.54
CA SER A 296 12.15 -16.53 19.90
C SER A 296 12.07 -16.59 18.36
N LYS A 297 11.27 -17.52 17.81
CA LYS A 297 11.00 -17.62 16.38
C LYS A 297 10.20 -16.40 15.88
N ALA A 298 9.17 -15.99 16.63
CA ALA A 298 8.34 -14.83 16.30
C ALA A 298 9.16 -13.54 16.19
N LYS A 299 10.10 -13.30 17.12
CA LYS A 299 10.98 -12.12 17.10
C LYS A 299 11.84 -12.02 15.83
N LYS A 300 12.29 -13.16 15.28
CA LYS A 300 13.11 -13.19 14.05
C LYS A 300 12.37 -12.66 12.82
N ILE A 301 11.04 -12.64 12.85
CA ILE A 301 10.18 -12.12 11.77
C ILE A 301 9.36 -10.89 12.15
N GLY A 302 9.78 -10.20 13.22
CA GLY A 302 9.16 -8.93 13.62
C GLY A 302 7.77 -9.07 14.26
N LEU A 303 7.30 -10.30 14.53
CA LEU A 303 6.13 -10.54 15.36
C LEU A 303 6.52 -10.26 16.83
N LYS A 304 5.74 -9.41 17.51
CA LYS A 304 5.91 -9.07 18.93
C LYS A 304 4.68 -9.50 19.69
#